data_AF-A0A0G1U195-F1
#
_entry.id   AF-A0A0G1U195-F1
#
_cell.length_a   1.000
_cell.length_b   1.000
_cell.length_c   1.000
_cell.angle_alpha   90.00
_cell.angle_beta   90.00
_cell.angle_gamma   90.00
#
_symmetry.space_group_name_H-M   'P 1'
#
loop_
_entity.id
_entity.type
_entity.pdbx_description
1 polymer ?
#
loop_
_entity_poly.entity_id
_entity_poly.type
_entity_poly.pdbx_seq_one_letter_code
_entity_poly.pdbx_strand_id
1 'polypeptide(L)' 'MKEPYNVARQMLPDIFQNNGCMNAFWPETILEKKSMTGEKIAGFVMDEWESVNIDHPVDFLVAEEMMKVHQEKFI' A
#
# COMPACT_ATOMS: atom_id res chain seq x y z
N MET A 1 10.91 -5.65 -23.40
CA MET A 1 9.67 -6.24 -23.96
C MET A 1 9.11 -5.28 -25.00
N LYS A 2 8.60 -5.77 -26.14
CA LYS A 2 8.22 -4.91 -27.28
C LYS A 2 6.83 -4.25 -27.14
N GLU A 3 5.89 -4.92 -26.46
CA GLU A 3 4.51 -4.41 -26.23
C GLU A 3 4.00 -4.76 -24.81
N PRO A 4 4.50 -4.09 -23.75
CA PRO A 4 4.17 -4.44 -22.37
C PRO A 4 2.70 -4.25 -21.98
N TYR A 5 1.94 -3.48 -22.74
CA TYR A 5 0.49 -3.29 -22.54
C TYR A 5 -0.37 -4.44 -23.07
N ASN A 6 0.20 -5.32 -23.92
CA ASN A 6 -0.50 -6.46 -24.56
C ASN A 6 -0.09 -7.82 -23.97
N VAL A 7 0.76 -7.86 -22.94
CA VAL A 7 1.17 -9.11 -22.29
C VAL A 7 0.33 -9.42 -21.07
N ALA A 8 0.32 -10.68 -20.66
CA ALA A 8 -0.34 -11.09 -19.43
C ALA A 8 0.34 -10.47 -18.18
N ARG A 9 -0.46 -10.10 -17.18
CA ARG A 9 0.00 -9.38 -15.97
C ARG A 9 1.15 -10.09 -15.26
N GLN A 10 1.14 -11.42 -15.20
CA GLN A 10 2.19 -12.22 -14.55
C GLN A 10 3.57 -12.12 -15.23
N MET A 11 3.64 -11.59 -16.45
CA MET A 11 4.91 -11.35 -17.16
C MET A 11 5.47 -9.95 -16.89
N LEU A 12 4.71 -9.09 -16.21
CA LEU A 12 5.13 -7.77 -15.79
C LEU A 12 5.79 -7.84 -14.41
N PRO A 13 6.69 -6.90 -14.08
CA PRO A 13 7.22 -6.79 -12.73
C PRO A 13 6.09 -6.57 -11.70
N ASP A 14 6.31 -7.06 -10.48
CA ASP A 14 5.45 -6.72 -9.37
C ASP A 14 5.42 -5.20 -9.15
N ILE A 15 4.23 -4.67 -8.92
CA ILE A 15 4.01 -3.27 -8.60
C ILE A 15 3.35 -3.17 -7.23
N PHE A 16 3.69 -2.11 -6.50
CA PHE A 16 3.18 -1.86 -5.16
C PHE A 16 2.60 -0.45 -5.10
N GLN A 17 1.57 -0.28 -4.28
CA GLN A 17 0.95 1.01 -4.00
C GLN A 17 1.33 1.47 -2.58
N ASN A 18 1.71 2.74 -2.43
CA ASN A 18 1.78 3.36 -1.12
C ASN A 18 0.33 3.64 -0.65
N ASN A 19 -0.12 2.91 0.36
CA ASN A 19 -1.48 3.01 0.90
C ASN A 19 -1.64 4.11 1.97
N GLY A 20 -0.56 4.82 2.33
CA GLY A 20 -0.58 5.90 3.30
C GLY A 20 -0.70 5.47 4.78
N CYS A 21 -0.82 4.17 5.08
CA CYS A 21 -1.03 3.66 6.44
C CYS A 21 0.17 3.92 7.36
N MET A 22 1.39 3.71 6.86
CA MET A 22 2.63 3.88 7.63
C MET A 22 3.73 4.50 6.77
N ASN A 23 4.46 5.45 7.35
CA ASN A 23 5.70 5.98 6.78
C ASN A 23 6.75 6.05 7.89
N ALA A 24 7.93 5.46 7.64
CA ALA A 24 9.07 5.52 8.54
C ALA A 24 10.26 6.14 7.81
N PHE A 25 10.80 7.22 8.37
CA PHE A 25 11.89 7.98 7.77
C PHE A 25 12.79 8.61 8.84
N TRP A 26 14.03 8.90 8.46
CA TRP A 26 14.92 9.71 9.30
C TRP A 26 14.45 11.18 9.28
N PRO A 27 14.46 11.90 10.42
CA PRO A 27 14.04 13.30 10.47
C PRO A 27 14.74 14.21 9.45
N GLU A 28 16.04 13.99 9.20
CA GLU A 28 16.82 14.71 8.18
C GLU A 28 16.20 14.63 6.77
N THR A 29 15.49 13.55 6.45
CA THR A 29 14.83 13.36 5.15
C THR A 29 13.80 14.47 4.89
N ILE A 30 13.00 14.79 5.90
CA ILE A 30 12.00 15.86 5.81
C ILE A 30 12.66 17.22 6.05
N LEU A 31 13.43 17.35 7.13
CA LEU A 31 13.87 18.65 7.64
C LEU A 31 14.95 19.29 6.78
N GLU A 32 15.88 18.49 6.27
CA GLU A 32 17.04 18.96 5.52
C GLU A 32 16.86 18.71 4.02
N LYS A 33 16.54 17.47 3.64
CA LYS A 33 16.43 17.06 2.22
C LYS A 33 15.13 17.54 1.57
N LYS A 34 14.17 18.06 2.35
CA LYS A 34 12.84 18.51 1.88
C LYS A 34 12.14 17.45 1.01
N SER A 35 12.32 16.18 1.36
CA SER A 35 11.76 15.03 0.65
C SER A 35 10.87 14.23 1.60
N MET A 36 9.75 13.70 1.10
CA MET A 36 8.84 12.87 1.90
C MET A 36 9.30 11.41 2.02
N THR A 37 10.12 10.93 1.09
CA THR A 37 10.48 9.52 0.96
C THR A 37 11.98 9.27 0.87
N GLY A 38 12.78 10.30 0.56
CA GLY A 38 14.22 10.17 0.36
C GLY A 38 14.58 9.49 -0.97
N GLU A 39 15.82 9.01 -1.06
CA GLU A 39 16.39 8.41 -2.29
C GLU A 39 16.36 6.87 -2.29
N LYS A 40 16.34 6.26 -1.10
CA LYS A 40 16.31 4.81 -0.93
C LYS A 40 15.04 4.44 -0.18
N ILE A 41 14.17 3.70 -0.86
CA ILE A 41 12.83 3.36 -0.37
C ILE A 41 12.75 1.83 -0.22
N ALA A 42 12.28 1.37 0.92
CA ALA A 42 11.92 -0.02 1.16
C ALA A 42 10.41 -0.11 1.41
N GLY A 43 9.75 -1.11 0.83
CA GLY A 43 8.32 -1.34 1.01
C GLY A 43 8.05 -2.28 2.19
N PHE A 44 7.04 -1.95 2.99
CA PHE A 44 6.39 -2.89 3.90
C PHE A 44 5.11 -3.37 3.21
N VAL A 45 5.10 -4.63 2.75
CA VAL A 45 3.97 -5.19 2.00
C VAL A 45 2.93 -5.69 2.99
N MET A 46 1.75 -5.08 2.96
CA MET A 46 0.58 -5.47 3.76
C MET A 46 -0.32 -6.39 2.94
N ASP A 47 -1.19 -7.14 3.64
CA ASP A 47 -2.28 -7.83 2.95
C ASP A 47 -3.22 -6.79 2.30
N GLU A 48 -3.77 -7.11 1.13
CA GLU A 48 -4.61 -6.18 0.37
C GLU A 48 -5.85 -5.74 1.17
N TRP A 49 -6.45 -6.65 1.93
CA TRP A 49 -7.64 -6.35 2.75
C TRP A 49 -7.36 -5.41 3.93
N GLU A 50 -6.10 -5.29 4.37
CA GLU A 50 -5.67 -4.37 5.43
C GLU A 50 -5.42 -2.94 4.89
N SER A 51 -5.41 -2.76 3.57
CA SER A 51 -5.05 -1.50 2.90
C SER A 51 -6.27 -0.64 2.51
N VAL A 52 -7.45 -0.88 3.10
CA VAL A 52 -8.66 -0.10 2.81
C VAL A 52 -8.48 1.34 3.34
N ASN A 53 -8.51 2.33 2.45
CA ASN A 53 -8.53 3.74 2.80
C ASN A 53 -9.98 4.23 2.97
N ILE A 54 -10.26 5.00 4.03
CA ILE A 54 -11.61 5.46 4.34
C ILE A 54 -11.75 6.92 3.94
N ASP A 55 -12.28 7.17 2.75
CA ASP A 55 -12.54 8.51 2.23
C ASP A 55 -14.05 8.85 2.25
N HIS A 56 -14.89 7.84 2.09
CA HIS A 56 -16.35 7.92 2.01
C HIS A 56 -17.02 6.97 3.00
N PRO A 57 -18.31 7.19 3.35
CA PRO A 57 -19.04 6.31 4.25
C PRO A 57 -19.11 4.85 3.80
N VAL A 58 -19.09 4.58 2.49
CA VAL A 58 -19.09 3.21 1.95
C VAL A 58 -17.80 2.45 2.27
N ASP A 59 -16.66 3.16 2.34
CA ASP A 59 -15.36 2.54 2.62
C ASP A 59 -15.32 1.97 4.04
N PHE A 60 -15.99 2.64 4.98
CA PHE A 60 -16.14 2.15 6.35
C PHE A 60 -16.91 0.82 6.40
N LEU A 61 -18.01 0.71 5.63
CA LEU A 61 -18.80 -0.53 5.54
C LEU A 61 -17.97 -1.66 4.93
N VAL A 62 -17.16 -1.36 3.91
CA VAL A 62 -16.25 -2.32 3.29
C VAL A 62 -15.20 -2.78 4.30
N ALA A 63 -14.57 -1.86 5.04
CA ALA A 63 -13.57 -2.20 6.04
C ALA A 63 -14.15 -3.11 7.15
N GLU A 64 -15.34 -2.80 7.67
CA GLU A 64 -16.02 -3.64 8.65
C GLU A 64 -16.27 -5.07 8.14
N GLU A 65 -16.72 -5.21 6.89
CA GLU A 65 -16.97 -6.52 6.32
C GLU A 65 -15.68 -7.31 6.08
N MET A 66 -14.62 -6.63 5.59
CA MET A 66 -13.30 -7.25 5.46
C MET A 66 -12.80 -7.76 6.82
N MET A 67 -12.98 -7.01 7.90
CA MET A 67 -12.57 -7.45 9.23
C MET A 67 -13.32 -8.70 9.70
N LYS A 68 -14.63 -8.82 9.42
CA LYS A 68 -15.41 -10.04 9.76
C LYS A 68 -14.95 -11.25 8.96
N VAL A 69 -14.67 -11.09 7.67
CA VAL A 69 -14.18 -12.18 6.82
C VAL A 69 -12.81 -12.69 7.29
N HIS A 70 -11.98 -11.82 7.88
CA HIS A 70 -10.62 -12.15 8.32
C HIS A 70 -10.47 -12.34 9.84
N GLN A 71 -11.59 -12.47 10.57
CA GLN A 71 -11.63 -12.46 12.03
C GLN A 71 -10.84 -13.60 12.69
N GLU A 72 -10.62 -14.72 12.00
CA GLU A 72 -9.80 -15.85 12.46
C GLU A 72 -8.31 -15.49 12.67
N LYS A 73 -7.81 -14.41 12.05
CA LYS A 73 -6.41 -13.97 12.24
C LYS A 73 -6.15 -13.29 13.59
N PHE A 74 -7.18 -12.99 14.36
CA PHE A 74 -7.08 -12.19 15.60
C PHE A 74 -7.48 -12.96 16.87
N ILE A 75 -7.69 -14.27 16.79
CA ILE A 75 -8.01 -15.16 17.93
C ILE A 75 -6.94 -16.24 18.05
#